data_AF-A0A223ZIJ7-F1
#
_entry.id   AF-A0A223ZIJ7-F1
#
_cell.length_a   1.000
_cell.length_b   1.000
_cell.length_c   1.000
_cell.angle_alpha   90.00
_cell.angle_beta   90.00
_cell.angle_gamma   90.00
#
_symmetry.space_group_name_H-M   'P 1'
#
loop_
_entity.id
_entity.type
_entity.pdbx_description
1 polymer ?
#
loop_
_entity_poly.entity_id
_entity_poly.type
_entity_poly.pdbx_seq_one_letter_code
_entity_poly.pdbx_strand_id
1 'polypeptide(L)' 'MIEKMELTMINGTVHHFKRGEFGVEMIKVDKEKCIILVSFSEREFGKREIIIPLQNVEKCEYLLR' A
#
# COMPACT_ATOMS: atom_id res chain seq x y z
N MET A 1 10.50 -7.96 3.34
CA MET A 1 9.07 -7.60 3.17
C MET A 1 8.93 -6.09 3.32
N ILE A 2 7.95 -5.43 2.69
CA ILE A 2 7.81 -3.97 2.82
C ILE A 2 7.29 -3.64 4.23
N GLU A 3 8.03 -2.83 4.97
CA GLU A 3 7.68 -2.39 6.33
C GLU A 3 6.93 -1.06 6.31
N LYS A 4 7.44 -0.09 5.53
CA LYS A 4 6.84 1.22 5.33
C LYS A 4 6.86 1.57 3.85
N MET A 5 5.82 2.26 3.38
CA MET A 5 5.69 2.80 2.03
C MET A 5 5.09 4.20 2.08
N GLU A 6 5.65 5.09 1.29
CA GLU A 6 5.14 6.43 1.01
C GLU A 6 4.86 6.53 -0.48
N LEU A 7 3.63 6.90 -0.84
CA LEU A 7 3.18 7.04 -2.22
C LEU A 7 2.75 8.47 -2.48
N THR A 8 3.34 9.09 -3.49
CA THR A 8 2.81 10.32 -4.10
C THR A 8 2.02 9.90 -5.33
N MET A 9 0.72 10.22 -5.33
CA MET A 9 -0.17 10.01 -6.45
C MET A 9 -0.01 11.12 -7.49
N ILE A 10 -0.36 10.87 -8.75
CA ILE A 10 -0.26 11.87 -9.84
C ILE A 10 -1.07 13.16 -9.55
N ASN A 11 -2.11 13.07 -8.73
CA ASN A 11 -2.89 14.23 -8.31
C ASN A 11 -2.29 14.98 -7.10
N GLY A 12 -1.07 14.63 -6.68
CA GLY A 12 -0.37 15.21 -5.53
C GLY A 12 -0.78 14.64 -4.17
N THR A 13 -1.75 13.73 -4.09
CA THR A 13 -2.14 13.09 -2.82
C THR A 13 -1.00 12.21 -2.31
N VAL A 14 -0.69 12.29 -1.02
CA VAL A 14 0.34 11.46 -0.40
C VAL A 14 -0.30 10.44 0.55
N HIS A 15 0.00 9.15 0.34
CA HIS A 15 -0.41 8.06 1.22
C HIS A 15 0.79 7.50 1.98
N HIS A 16 0.62 7.26 3.27
CA HIS A 16 1.61 6.60 4.11
C HIS A 16 1.04 5.27 4.61
N PHE A 17 1.75 4.18 4.32
CA PHE A 17 1.41 2.85 4.79
C PHE A 17 2.57 2.32 5.62
N LYS A 18 2.28 1.81 6.82
CA LYS A 18 3.26 1.15 7.67
C LYS A 18 2.66 -0.08 8.30
N ARG A 19 3.31 -1.22 8.11
CA ARG A 19 2.86 -2.50 8.65
C ARG A 19 2.81 -2.43 10.17
N GLY A 20 1.69 -2.86 10.75
CA GLY A 20 1.41 -2.77 12.18
C GLY A 20 0.72 -1.47 12.62
N GLU A 21 0.64 -0.45 11.76
CA GLU A 21 -0.09 0.79 12.05
C GLU A 21 -1.46 0.79 11.38
N PHE A 22 -2.48 1.31 12.07
CA PHE A 22 -3.85 1.45 11.56
C PHE A 22 -4.49 0.16 11.02
N GLY A 23 -3.96 -0.99 11.45
CA GLY A 23 -4.40 -2.32 10.99
C GLY A 23 -3.78 -2.74 9.66
N VAL A 24 -2.74 -2.10 9.13
CA VAL A 24 -2.03 -2.57 7.93
C VAL A 24 -1.27 -3.85 8.25
N GLU A 25 -1.58 -4.94 7.57
CA GLU A 25 -0.91 -6.24 7.74
C GLU A 25 0.12 -6.52 6.66
N MET A 26 -0.14 -6.07 5.44
CA MET A 26 0.69 -6.39 4.28
C MET A 26 0.76 -5.22 3.32
N ILE A 27 1.95 -5.00 2.78
CA ILE A 27 2.20 -4.09 1.67
C ILE A 27 2.96 -4.90 0.61
N LYS A 28 2.43 -4.96 -0.61
CA LYS A 28 3.04 -5.69 -1.74
C LYS A 28 3.00 -4.83 -3.00
N VAL A 29 4.11 -4.78 -3.72
CA VAL A 29 4.15 -4.28 -5.10
C VAL A 29 4.10 -5.50 -6.04
N ASP A 30 3.08 -5.56 -6.87
CA ASP A 30 2.91 -6.60 -7.89
C ASP A 30 3.20 -6.00 -9.27
N LYS A 31 4.43 -6.22 -9.75
CA LYS A 31 4.91 -5.62 -11.01
C LYS A 31 4.27 -6.25 -12.25
N GLU A 32 3.89 -7.52 -12.18
CA GLU A 32 3.25 -8.21 -13.31
C GLU A 32 1.84 -7.67 -13.54
N LYS A 33 1.13 -7.40 -12.44
CA LYS A 33 -0.23 -6.83 -12.48
C LYS A 33 -0.24 -5.30 -12.50
N CYS A 34 0.92 -4.65 -12.41
CA CYS A 34 1.07 -3.20 -12.30
C CYS A 34 0.25 -2.57 -11.16
N ILE A 35 0.21 -3.20 -9.99
CA ILE A 35 -0.53 -2.71 -8.82
C ILE A 35 0.30 -2.73 -7.54
N ILE A 36 -0.10 -1.91 -6.58
CA ILE A 36 0.29 -2.00 -5.17
C ILE A 36 -0.92 -2.50 -4.40
N LEU A 37 -0.73 -3.53 -3.58
CA LEU A 37 -1.72 -4.10 -2.69
C LEU A 37 -1.37 -3.74 -1.25
N VAL A 38 -2.32 -3.17 -0.53
CA VAL A 38 -2.24 -2.98 0.93
C VAL A 38 -3.40 -3.72 1.58
N SER A 39 -3.10 -4.76 2.34
CA SER A 39 -4.11 -5.55 3.05
C SER A 39 -4.16 -5.11 4.51
N PHE A 40 -5.38 -5.05 5.05
CA PHE A 40 -5.64 -4.68 6.44
C PHE A 40 -6.11 -5.90 7.23
N SER A 41 -5.93 -5.82 8.55
CA SER A 41 -6.42 -6.82 9.48
C SER A 41 -7.93 -6.96 9.37
N GLU A 42 -8.39 -8.21 9.50
CA GLU A 42 -9.79 -8.53 9.47
C GLU A 42 -10.53 -7.80 10.60
N ARG A 43 -11.68 -7.20 10.25
CA ARG A 43 -12.59 -6.56 11.20
C ARG A 43 -13.95 -7.25 11.12
N GLU A 44 -14.91 -6.85 11.96
CA GLU A 44 -16.26 -7.46 12.03
C GLU A 44 -16.97 -7.56 10.66
N PHE A 45 -16.64 -6.68 9.70
CA PHE A 45 -17.21 -6.66 8.36
C PHE A 45 -16.30 -7.30 7.28
N GLY A 46 -15.33 -8.11 7.70
CA GLY A 46 -14.40 -8.82 6.83
C GLY A 46 -13.08 -8.09 6.57
N LYS A 47 -12.27 -8.69 5.69
CA LYS A 47 -10.95 -8.20 5.32
C LYS A 47 -11.07 -7.06 4.31
N ARG A 48 -10.30 -5.99 4.54
CA ARG A 48 -10.21 -4.84 3.62
C ARG A 48 -8.88 -4.86 2.89
N GLU A 49 -8.92 -4.53 1.62
CA GLU A 49 -7.74 -4.37 0.78
C GLU A 49 -7.83 -3.08 -0.02
N ILE A 50 -6.71 -2.39 -0.17
CA ILE A 50 -6.56 -1.26 -1.07
C ILE A 50 -5.70 -1.72 -2.25
N ILE A 51 -6.20 -1.49 -3.45
CA ILE A 51 -5.50 -1.76 -4.70
C ILE A 51 -5.19 -0.41 -5.35
N ILE A 52 -3.92 -0.12 -5.53
CA ILE A 52 -3.44 1.14 -6.12
C ILE A 52 -2.78 0.81 -7.47
N PRO A 53 -3.35 1.24 -8.60
CA PRO A 53 -2.72 1.09 -9.90
C PRO A 53 -1.41 1.88 -9.94
N LEU A 54 -0.32 1.25 -10.42
CA LEU A 54 0.98 1.95 -10.54
C LEU A 54 0.91 3.14 -11.49
N GLN A 55 -0.03 3.13 -12.44
CA GLN A 55 -0.27 4.24 -13.37
C GLN A 55 -0.76 5.50 -12.66
N ASN A 56 -1.26 5.40 -11.43
CA ASN A 56 -1.71 6.56 -10.64
C ASN A 56 -0.64 7.05 -9.66
N VAL A 57 0.54 6.40 -9.63
CA VAL A 57 1.63 6.68 -8.69
C VAL A 57 2.72 7.47 -9.41
N GLU A 58 3.00 8.67 -8.92
CA GLU A 58 4.09 9.51 -9.39
C GLU A 58 5.42 9.13 -8.72
N LYS A 59 5.41 8.91 -7.41
CA LYS A 59 6.58 8.53 -6.61
C LYS A 59 6.22 7.44 -5.61
N CYS A 60 7.10 6.46 -5.44
CA CYS A 60 6.95 5.39 -4.47
C CYS A 60 8.28 5.14 -3.75
N GLU A 61 8.32 5.41 -2.45
CA GLU A 61 9.46 5.14 -1.58
C GLU A 61 9.08 4.10 -0.54
N TYR A 62 9.93 3.09 -0.31
CA TYR A 62 9.62 2.06 0.66
C TYR A 62 10.86 1.55 1.39
N LEU A 63 10.64 1.11 2.62
CA LEU A 63 11.63 0.47 3.48
C LEU A 63 11.35 -1.03 3.54
N LEU A 64 12.41 -1.81 3.40
CA LEU A 64 12.37 -3.26 3.50
C LEU A 64 12.93 -3.69 4.86
N ARG A 65 12.34 -4.75 5.42
CA ARG A 65 12.84 -5.48 6.58
C ARG A 65 12.76 -6.98 6.37
#